data_AF-A0A9D3UTF6-F1
#
_entry.id   AF-A0A9D3UTF6-F1
#
_cell.length_a   1.000
_cell.length_b   1.000
_cell.length_c   1.000
_cell.angle_alpha   90.00
_cell.angle_beta   90.00
_cell.angle_gamma   90.00
#
_symmetry.space_group_name_H-M   'P 1'
#
loop_
_entity.id
_entity.type
_entity.pdbx_description
1 polymer ?
#
loop_
_entity_poly.entity_id
_entity_poly.type
_entity_poly.pdbx_seq_one_letter_code
_entity_poly.pdbx_strand_id
1 'polypeptide(L)'
;MQRQRQLAGWDHLIEAIRKTFTLTKIESSKGQLTKLTQTTTVAEYQTHFEDLVLHTTNLTEVFLTQCFISGLRSDIKNEVLFNRVASMSEAMTFARFHDARLNDMKRLMGRDVGPKTAPLLPNPLISPTSPHNIPGQPPPIDQLSKAPNLAFPQPR
;
A
#
# COMPACT_ATOMS: atom_id res chain seq x y z
N MET A 1 56.08 16.25 15.17
CA MET A 1 55.30 17.15 14.30
C MET A 1 55.53 16.76 12.84
N GLN A 2 54.69 15.90 12.23
CA GLN A 2 54.56 15.77 10.77
C GLN A 2 53.50 14.69 10.46
N ARG A 3 52.24 15.11 10.47
CA ARG A 3 51.08 14.27 10.12
C ARG A 3 50.50 14.73 8.79
N GLN A 4 51.32 14.79 7.75
CA GLN A 4 50.90 15.01 6.38
C GLN A 4 51.77 14.14 5.46
N ARG A 5 51.50 12.83 5.45
CA ARG A 5 51.93 11.99 4.33
C ARG A 5 50.95 12.25 3.18
N GLN A 6 51.25 13.33 2.46
CA GLN A 6 51.22 13.47 1.01
C GLN A 6 50.09 12.65 0.35
N LEU A 7 48.97 13.31 0.07
CA LEU A 7 47.93 12.82 -0.82
C LEU A 7 48.62 12.48 -2.16
N ALA A 8 48.73 11.20 -2.47
CA ALA A 8 49.50 10.68 -3.60
C ALA A 8 48.86 11.04 -4.95
N GLY A 9 48.88 12.30 -5.35
CA GLY A 9 48.34 12.74 -6.63
C GLY A 9 46.81 12.67 -6.75
N TRP A 10 46.29 13.40 -7.74
CA TRP A 10 44.87 13.43 -8.07
C TRP A 10 44.33 12.03 -8.40
N ASP A 11 45.13 11.18 -9.04
CA ASP A 11 44.75 9.81 -9.39
C ASP A 11 44.49 8.92 -8.17
N HIS A 12 45.31 9.01 -7.12
CA HIS A 12 45.06 8.23 -5.90
C HIS A 12 43.83 8.75 -5.15
N LEU A 13 43.55 10.05 -5.23
CA LEU A 13 42.31 10.62 -4.70
C LEU A 13 41.11 10.12 -5.49
N ILE A 14 41.15 10.13 -6.82
CA ILE A 14 40.10 9.58 -7.68
C ILE A 14 39.92 8.08 -7.42
N GLU A 15 40.99 7.31 -7.25
CA GLU A 15 40.91 5.89 -6.90
C GLU A 15 40.33 5.68 -5.50
N ALA A 16 40.74 6.47 -4.51
CA ALA A 16 40.20 6.41 -3.15
C ALA A 16 38.71 6.78 -3.14
N ILE A 17 38.31 7.82 -3.87
CA ILE A 17 36.92 8.24 -4.06
C ILE A 17 36.13 7.14 -4.77
N ARG A 18 36.61 6.65 -5.92
CA ARG A 18 35.97 5.55 -6.65
C ARG A 18 35.80 4.33 -5.75
N LYS A 19 36.82 3.98 -4.96
CA LYS A 19 36.79 2.85 -4.01
C LYS A 19 35.82 3.10 -2.85
N THR A 20 35.78 4.29 -2.27
CA THR A 20 34.82 4.61 -1.20
C THR A 20 33.39 4.59 -1.74
N PHE A 21 33.12 5.16 -2.92
CA PHE A 21 31.81 5.08 -3.58
C PHE A 21 31.45 3.66 -4.07
N THR A 22 32.43 2.78 -4.29
CA THR A 22 32.20 1.34 -4.53
C THR A 22 31.87 0.59 -3.23
N LEU A 23 32.35 1.07 -2.09
CA LEU A 23 32.10 0.51 -0.75
C LEU A 23 30.81 1.02 -0.12
N THR A 24 30.43 2.28 -0.32
CA THR A 24 29.06 2.79 -0.11
C THR A 24 28.18 2.37 -1.28
N LYS A 25 28.10 1.05 -1.51
CA LYS A 25 27.22 0.45 -2.50
C LYS A 25 25.77 0.69 -2.09
N ILE A 26 25.26 1.86 -2.45
CA ILE A 26 23.85 2.03 -2.74
C ILE A 26 23.54 0.91 -3.72
N GLU A 27 22.66 0.00 -3.31
CA GLU A 27 22.35 -1.17 -4.10
C GLU A 27 22.04 -0.75 -5.55
N SER A 28 22.73 -1.35 -6.53
CA SER A 28 22.46 -1.07 -7.94
C SER A 28 20.97 -1.28 -8.21
N SER A 29 20.36 -0.44 -9.06
CA SER A 29 18.94 -0.57 -9.45
C SER A 29 18.57 -2.00 -9.85
N LYS A 30 19.49 -2.72 -10.50
CA LYS A 30 19.36 -4.15 -10.81
C LYS A 30 19.26 -5.05 -9.57
N GLY A 31 20.06 -4.81 -8.54
CA GLY A 31 19.99 -5.55 -7.27
C GLY A 31 18.68 -5.26 -6.53
N GLN A 32 18.25 -4.00 -6.52
CA GLN A 32 16.95 -3.62 -5.97
C GLN A 32 15.80 -4.30 -6.73
N LEU A 33 15.87 -4.35 -8.05
CA LEU A 33 14.89 -5.04 -8.90
C LEU A 33 14.77 -6.52 -8.54
N THR A 34 15.91 -7.21 -8.34
CA THR A 34 15.91 -8.65 -7.98
C THR A 34 15.41 -8.95 -6.57
N LYS A 35 15.43 -7.95 -5.69
CA LYS A 35 14.93 -8.08 -4.31
C LYS A 35 13.52 -7.53 -4.15
N LEU A 36 12.97 -6.88 -5.17
CA LEU A 36 11.65 -6.30 -5.11
C LEU A 36 10.62 -7.42 -4.98
N THR A 37 9.93 -7.43 -3.84
CA THR A 37 8.85 -8.38 -3.55
C THR A 37 7.54 -7.64 -3.31
N GLN A 38 6.43 -8.17 -3.82
CA GLN A 38 5.10 -7.66 -3.57
C GLN A 38 4.73 -7.85 -2.08
N THR A 39 4.52 -6.73 -1.37
CA THR A 39 4.09 -6.72 0.03
C THR A 39 2.58 -6.46 0.17
N THR A 40 2.04 -5.56 -0.64
CA THR A 40 0.66 -5.07 -0.58
C THR A 40 -0.13 -5.49 -1.82
N THR A 41 -0.39 -4.55 -2.73
CA THR A 41 -1.18 -4.73 -3.95
C THR A 41 -0.27 -4.91 -5.15
N VAL A 42 -0.77 -5.56 -6.20
CA VAL A 42 -0.01 -5.68 -7.46
C VAL A 42 0.24 -4.32 -8.11
N ALA A 43 -0.70 -3.37 -7.96
CA ALA A 43 -0.57 -2.04 -8.55
C ALA A 43 0.63 -1.25 -7.97
N GLU A 44 0.77 -1.23 -6.64
CA GLU A 44 1.89 -0.57 -5.97
C GLU A 44 3.23 -1.25 -6.32
N TYR A 45 3.24 -2.58 -6.32
CA TYR A 45 4.41 -3.35 -6.76
C TYR A 45 4.81 -3.03 -8.20
N GLN A 46 3.84 -2.93 -9.12
CA GLN A 46 4.07 -2.60 -10.52
C GLN A 46 4.71 -1.21 -10.67
N THR A 47 4.19 -0.19 -9.97
CA THR A 47 4.77 1.16 -10.01
C THR A 47 6.22 1.18 -9.55
N HIS A 48 6.53 0.52 -8.43
CA HIS A 48 7.91 0.40 -7.96
C HIS A 48 8.82 -0.37 -8.92
N PHE A 49 8.29 -1.43 -9.54
CA PHE A 49 9.02 -2.19 -10.53
C PHE A 49 9.35 -1.35 -11.77
N GLU A 50 8.37 -0.62 -12.30
CA GLU A 50 8.54 0.26 -13.47
C GLU A 50 9.56 1.37 -13.20
N ASP A 51 9.55 1.96 -12.01
CA ASP A 51 10.54 2.95 -11.60
C ASP A 51 11.96 2.36 -11.59
N LEU A 52 12.15 1.18 -10.99
CA LEU A 52 13.44 0.49 -10.98
C LEU A 52 13.91 0.08 -12.38
N VAL A 53 12.99 -0.33 -13.26
CA VAL A 53 13.29 -0.67 -14.66
C VAL A 53 13.76 0.55 -15.42
N LEU A 54 13.11 1.71 -15.25
CA LEU A 54 13.52 2.96 -15.91
C LEU A 54 14.96 3.35 -15.54
N HIS A 55 15.35 3.11 -14.28
CA HIS A 55 16.70 3.39 -13.78
C HIS A 55 17.71 2.28 -14.08
N THR A 56 17.30 1.18 -14.71
CA THR A 56 18.18 0.04 -15.03
C THR A 56 18.44 -0.04 -16.52
N THR A 57 19.71 0.08 -16.92
CA THR A 57 20.13 -0.07 -18.32
C THR A 57 20.63 -1.49 -18.61
N ASN A 58 20.49 -1.93 -19.87
CA ASN A 58 21.02 -3.21 -20.39
C ASN A 58 20.38 -4.50 -19.82
N LEU A 59 19.08 -4.51 -19.53
CA LEU A 59 18.34 -5.75 -19.21
C LEU A 59 17.45 -6.17 -20.38
N THR A 60 17.33 -7.49 -20.59
CA THR A 60 16.42 -8.05 -21.58
C THR A 60 14.99 -8.11 -21.03
N GLU A 61 13.99 -7.98 -21.89
CA GLU A 61 12.57 -8.11 -21.50
C GLU A 61 12.30 -9.47 -20.83
N VAL A 62 12.95 -10.54 -21.30
CA VAL A 62 12.86 -11.87 -20.71
C VAL A 62 13.33 -11.86 -19.25
N PHE A 63 14.46 -11.21 -18.96
CA PHE A 63 14.95 -11.10 -17.59
C PHE A 63 14.00 -10.28 -16.72
N LEU A 64 13.49 -9.16 -17.23
CA LEU A 64 12.51 -8.33 -16.51
C LEU A 64 11.23 -9.11 -16.19
N THR A 65 10.73 -9.89 -17.14
CA THR A 65 9.55 -10.75 -16.96
C THR A 65 9.78 -11.78 -15.86
N GLN A 66 10.94 -12.46 -15.87
CA GLN A 66 11.28 -13.43 -14.82
C GLN A 66 11.45 -12.76 -13.45
N CYS A 67 12.08 -11.58 -13.42
CA CYS A 67 12.25 -10.80 -12.20
C CYS A 67 10.89 -10.37 -11.62
N PHE A 68 9.99 -9.89 -12.47
CA PHE A 68 8.61 -9.54 -12.10
C PHE A 68 7.87 -10.75 -11.51
N ILE A 69 7.85 -11.88 -12.20
CA ILE A 69 7.18 -13.11 -11.73
C ILE A 69 7.80 -13.60 -10.41
N SER A 70 9.12 -13.47 -10.24
CA SER A 70 9.83 -13.90 -9.03
C SER A 70 9.49 -13.04 -7.80
N GLY A 71 9.19 -11.76 -8.01
CA GLY A 71 8.84 -10.83 -6.94
C GLY A 71 7.36 -10.82 -6.57
N LEU A 72 6.49 -11.46 -7.37
CA LEU A 72 5.07 -11.61 -7.02
C LEU A 72 4.88 -12.49 -5.79
N ARG A 73 3.80 -12.22 -5.05
CA ARG A 73 3.37 -13.07 -3.93
C ARG A 73 3.03 -14.47 -4.44
N SER A 74 3.29 -15.51 -3.62
CA SER A 74 3.22 -16.91 -4.05
C SER A 74 1.86 -17.35 -4.58
N ASP A 75 0.77 -16.85 -4.00
CA ASP A 75 -0.61 -17.05 -4.43
C ASP A 75 -0.84 -16.58 -5.87
N ILE A 76 -0.35 -15.39 -6.23
CA ILE A 76 -0.50 -14.81 -7.56
C ILE A 76 0.52 -15.41 -8.53
N LYS A 77 1.76 -15.57 -8.08
CA LYS A 77 2.86 -16.14 -8.87
C LYS A 77 2.50 -17.51 -9.45
N ASN A 78 1.88 -18.39 -8.64
CA ASN A 78 1.51 -19.73 -9.10
C ASN A 78 0.48 -19.68 -10.24
N GLU A 79 -0.50 -18.78 -10.15
CA GLU A 79 -1.51 -18.61 -11.20
C GLU A 79 -0.91 -18.02 -12.48
N VAL A 80 0.00 -17.06 -12.35
CA VAL A 80 0.73 -16.46 -13.48
C VAL A 80 1.61 -17.51 -14.18
N LEU A 81 2.31 -18.35 -13.42
CA LEU A 81 3.11 -19.45 -13.96
C LEU A 81 2.26 -20.52 -14.65
N PHE A 82 1.07 -20.80 -14.11
CA PHE A 82 0.11 -21.74 -14.72
C PHE A 82 -0.33 -21.26 -16.11
N ASN A 83 -0.53 -19.95 -16.27
CA ASN A 83 -0.95 -19.34 -17.54
C ASN A 83 0.20 -19.18 -18.57
N ARG A 84 1.44 -19.57 -18.24
CA ARG A 84 2.61 -19.54 -19.15
C ARG A 84 2.81 -18.22 -19.89
N VAL A 85 2.72 -17.11 -19.18
CA VAL A 85 2.95 -15.78 -19.74
C VAL A 85 4.34 -15.66 -20.39
N ALA A 86 4.37 -15.14 -21.62
CA ALA A 86 5.60 -14.99 -22.39
C ALA A 86 6.12 -13.54 -22.43
N SER A 87 5.29 -12.57 -22.02
CA SER A 87 5.63 -11.14 -22.00
C SER A 87 5.36 -10.52 -20.63
N MET A 88 6.13 -9.47 -20.32
CA MET A 88 5.98 -8.68 -19.09
C MET A 88 4.59 -8.06 -18.96
N SER A 89 4.05 -7.52 -20.05
CA SER A 89 2.70 -6.90 -20.06
C SER A 89 1.59 -7.92 -19.75
N GLU A 90 1.76 -9.13 -20.27
CA GLU A 90 0.86 -10.25 -20.01
C GLU A 90 0.92 -10.64 -18.52
N ALA A 91 2.14 -10.81 -17.98
CA ALA A 91 2.36 -11.10 -16.57
C ALA A 91 1.73 -10.04 -15.65
N MET A 92 1.86 -8.75 -15.98
CA MET A 92 1.23 -7.65 -15.24
C MET A 92 -0.30 -7.75 -15.27
N THR A 93 -0.87 -8.07 -16.43
CA THR A 93 -2.32 -8.18 -16.60
C THR A 93 -2.89 -9.35 -15.80
N PHE A 94 -2.27 -10.52 -15.89
CA PHE A 94 -2.66 -11.68 -15.09
C PHE A 94 -2.49 -11.42 -13.59
N ALA A 95 -1.37 -10.82 -13.18
CA ALA A 95 -1.14 -10.51 -11.77
C ALA A 95 -2.25 -9.60 -11.20
N ARG A 96 -2.64 -8.54 -11.93
CA ARG A 96 -3.74 -7.66 -11.53
C ARG A 96 -5.08 -8.39 -11.47
N PHE A 97 -5.37 -9.25 -12.44
CA PHE A 97 -6.61 -10.05 -12.46
C PHE A 97 -6.71 -10.96 -11.22
N HIS A 98 -5.63 -11.67 -10.89
CA HIS A 98 -5.61 -12.55 -9.74
C HIS A 98 -5.65 -11.79 -8.40
N ASP A 99 -4.99 -10.64 -8.29
CA ASP A 99 -5.08 -9.78 -7.10
C ASP A 99 -6.51 -9.26 -6.86
N ALA A 100 -7.20 -8.84 -7.93
CA ALA A 100 -8.60 -8.43 -7.85
C ALA A 100 -9.51 -9.59 -7.41
N ARG A 101 -9.32 -10.79 -7.98
CA ARG A 101 -10.07 -12.00 -7.59
C ARG A 101 -9.86 -12.35 -6.12
N LEU A 102 -8.62 -12.32 -5.64
CA LEU A 102 -8.30 -12.62 -4.24
C LEU A 102 -8.88 -11.58 -3.28
N ASN A 103 -8.84 -10.30 -3.65
CA ASN A 103 -9.43 -9.24 -2.85
C ASN A 103 -10.96 -9.38 -2.76
N ASP A 104 -11.63 -9.77 -3.85
CA ASP A 104 -13.08 -10.02 -3.84
C ASP A 104 -13.45 -11.22 -2.96
N MET A 105 -12.70 -12.33 -3.06
CA MET A 105 -12.86 -13.49 -2.18
C MET A 105 -12.65 -13.14 -0.71
N LYS A 106 -11.65 -12.30 -0.40
CA LYS A 106 -11.41 -11.81 0.97
C LYS A 106 -12.57 -10.97 1.49
N ARG A 107 -13.20 -10.16 0.63
CA ARG A 107 -14.41 -9.39 0.98
C ARG A 107 -15.62 -10.28 1.22
N LEU A 108 -15.77 -11.35 0.43
CA LEU A 108 -16.85 -12.32 0.60
C LEU A 108 -16.69 -13.12 1.90
N MET A 109 -15.46 -13.55 2.20
CA MET A 109 -15.15 -14.36 3.39
C MET A 109 -15.06 -13.51 4.68
N GLY A 110 -14.67 -12.23 4.56
CA GLY A 110 -14.63 -11.26 5.66
C GLY A 110 -15.98 -10.60 5.95
N ARG A 111 -17.03 -10.93 5.20
CA ARG A 111 -18.39 -10.60 5.59
C ARG A 111 -18.78 -11.56 6.69
N ASP A 112 -18.77 -11.06 7.93
CA ASP A 112 -19.38 -11.68 9.09
C ASP A 112 -20.75 -12.29 8.73
N VAL A 113 -20.74 -13.56 8.38
CA VAL A 113 -21.75 -14.53 8.77
C VAL A 113 -21.47 -14.91 10.22
N GLY A 114 -21.33 -13.89 11.09
CA GLY A 114 -21.57 -14.08 12.51
C GLY A 114 -23.01 -14.58 12.64
N PRO A 115 -23.28 -15.62 13.43
CA PRO A 115 -24.64 -16.07 13.63
C PRO A 115 -25.39 -14.89 14.24
N LYS A 116 -26.41 -14.38 13.53
CA LYS A 116 -27.41 -13.50 14.13
C LYS A 116 -28.24 -14.36 15.08
N THR A 117 -27.67 -14.79 16.20
CA THR A 117 -28.46 -15.28 17.31
C THR A 117 -29.19 -14.07 17.85
N ALA A 118 -30.46 -13.92 17.47
CA ALA A 118 -31.39 -13.10 18.23
C ALA A 118 -31.27 -13.49 19.71
N PRO A 119 -31.25 -12.55 20.66
CA PRO A 119 -31.23 -12.89 22.07
C PRO A 119 -32.48 -13.71 22.38
N LEU A 120 -32.31 -14.95 22.86
CA LEU A 120 -33.40 -15.86 23.21
C LEU A 120 -34.15 -15.47 24.50
N LEU A 121 -33.83 -14.31 25.09
CA LEU A 121 -34.42 -13.88 26.35
C LEU A 121 -34.86 -12.41 26.28
N PRO A 122 -36.09 -12.07 26.72
CA PRO A 122 -36.48 -10.69 26.94
C PRO A 122 -35.69 -10.13 28.13
N ASN A 123 -34.91 -9.08 27.89
CA ASN A 123 -34.21 -8.35 28.95
C ASN A 123 -35.24 -7.53 29.74
N PRO A 124 -35.33 -7.65 31.08
CA PRO A 124 -36.22 -6.81 31.87
C PRO A 124 -35.70 -5.37 31.90
N LEU A 125 -36.55 -4.42 31.55
CA LEU A 125 -36.28 -2.99 31.55
C LEU A 125 -36.23 -2.51 33.01
N ILE A 126 -35.04 -2.42 33.60
CA ILE A 126 -34.85 -1.77 34.89
C ILE A 126 -34.52 -0.30 34.60
N SER A 127 -35.51 0.57 34.79
CA SER A 127 -35.34 2.02 34.80
C SER A 127 -34.89 2.46 36.19
N PRO A 128 -33.64 2.92 36.40
CA PRO A 128 -33.29 3.59 37.64
C PRO A 128 -33.79 5.03 37.60
N THR A 129 -34.74 5.27 38.50
CA THR A 129 -35.28 6.54 38.98
C THR A 129 -34.19 7.59 39.23
N SER A 130 -34.45 8.81 38.75
CA SER A 130 -33.66 10.02 39.01
C SER A 130 -33.46 10.31 40.51
N PRO A 131 -32.27 10.81 40.87
CA PRO A 131 -32.16 11.90 41.86
C PRO A 131 -31.43 13.08 41.20
N HIS A 132 -32.12 14.20 41.06
CA HIS A 132 -31.92 15.35 41.96
C HIS A 132 -30.57 16.07 41.77
N ASN A 133 -30.56 16.94 40.75
CA ASN A 133 -30.14 18.35 40.80
C ASN A 133 -28.88 18.71 41.61
N ILE A 134 -27.74 18.86 40.92
CA ILE A 134 -26.62 19.69 41.37
C ILE A 134 -26.55 20.93 40.44
N PRO A 135 -26.57 22.16 40.99
CA PRO A 135 -26.58 23.38 40.19
C PRO A 135 -25.16 23.73 39.73
N GLY A 136 -24.91 23.79 38.42
CA GLY A 136 -23.63 24.32 37.91
C GLY A 136 -23.18 24.01 36.49
N GLN A 137 -23.98 23.37 35.63
CA GLN A 137 -23.53 23.11 34.25
C GLN A 137 -24.58 23.54 33.21
N PRO A 138 -24.23 24.40 32.23
CA PRO A 138 -25.16 24.77 31.16
C PRO A 138 -25.39 23.58 30.20
N PRO A 139 -26.63 23.32 29.75
CA PRO A 139 -26.90 22.33 28.73
C PRO A 139 -26.43 22.80 27.34
N PRO A 140 -25.97 21.88 26.46
CA PRO A 140 -25.84 22.15 25.03
C PRO A 140 -27.21 22.50 24.44
N ILE A 141 -27.29 23.65 23.77
CA ILE A 141 -28.48 24.10 23.05
C ILE A 141 -28.60 23.27 21.77
N ASP A 142 -29.39 22.20 21.81
CA ASP A 142 -30.03 21.63 20.63
C ASP A 142 -31.51 21.47 20.93
N GLN A 143 -32.25 22.58 20.81
CA GLN A 143 -33.71 22.56 20.71
C GLN A 143 -34.12 23.04 19.32
N LEU A 144 -34.27 22.05 18.44
CA LEU A 144 -35.35 21.87 17.49
C LEU A 144 -36.39 23.01 17.41
N SER A 145 -36.43 23.67 16.25
CA SER A 145 -37.70 24.18 15.71
C SER A 145 -37.69 24.16 14.19
N LYS A 146 -38.31 23.10 13.68
CA LYS A 146 -38.79 22.89 12.32
C LYS A 146 -40.06 23.73 12.14
N ALA A 147 -40.13 24.57 11.10
CA ALA A 147 -41.28 24.84 10.19
C ALA A 147 -40.99 26.11 9.32
N PRO A 148 -41.80 26.49 8.32
CA PRO A 148 -41.38 26.53 6.92
C PRO A 148 -41.54 27.91 6.25
N ASN A 149 -41.27 27.95 4.93
CA ASN A 149 -41.64 28.97 3.93
C ASN A 149 -40.63 30.11 3.71
N LEU A 150 -40.21 30.29 2.45
CA LEU A 150 -40.83 31.28 1.55
C LEU A 150 -40.14 31.23 0.19
N ALA A 151 -40.91 30.84 -0.82
CA ALA A 151 -40.57 31.05 -2.22
C ALA A 151 -40.54 32.56 -2.52
N PHE A 152 -39.55 33.00 -3.29
CA PHE A 152 -39.57 34.30 -3.97
C PHE A 152 -39.20 34.13 -5.45
N PRO A 153 -39.88 34.82 -6.37
CA PRO A 153 -39.78 34.60 -7.81
C PRO A 153 -38.60 35.34 -8.44
N GLN A 154 -38.06 34.78 -9.52
CA GLN A 154 -37.05 35.38 -10.39
C GLN A 154 -37.71 36.38 -11.36
N PRO A 155 -37.12 37.57 -11.61
CA PRO A 155 -37.52 38.41 -12.73
C PRO A 155 -36.79 38.00 -14.03
N ARG A 156 -37.42 38.40 -15.13
CA ARG A 156 -37.24 37.95 -16.51
C ARG A 156 -36.12 38.67 -17.26
#